data_AF-A0A834EKE4-F1
#
_entry.id   AF-A0A834EKE4-F1
#
_cell.length_a   1.000
_cell.length_b   1.000
_cell.length_c   1.000
_cell.angle_alpha   90.00
_cell.angle_beta   90.00
_cell.angle_gamma   90.00
#
_symmetry.space_group_name_H-M   'P 1'
#
loop_
_entity.id
_entity.type
_entity.pdbx_description
1 polymer ?
#
loop_
_entity_poly.entity_id
_entity_poly.type
_entity_poly.pdbx_seq_one_letter_code
_entity_poly.pdbx_strand_id
1 'polypeptide(L)'
;MKNKGAKQKLKRKGATSAFGCDLTEYLESSGQDVPYVLKSCAEFIETHGIVDGIYRLSGVTSNIQRLRQEFGSDQCPDLTREVYLQDIHCVGSLCKLYFRELPNPLLTYELYEKFTVSV
;
A
#
# COMPACT_ATOMS: atom_id res chain seq x y z
N MET A 1 23.13 -18.39 44.45
CA MET A 1 21.94 -17.60 44.07
C MET A 1 22.14 -16.96 42.70
N LYS A 2 21.25 -17.30 41.76
CA LYS A 2 20.78 -16.53 40.60
C LYS A 2 21.80 -16.14 39.51
N ASN A 3 22.03 -17.10 38.62
CA ASN A 3 22.43 -16.89 37.23
C ASN A 3 21.30 -16.14 36.50
N LYS A 4 21.52 -14.89 36.06
CA LYS A 4 20.56 -14.15 35.23
C LYS A 4 21.06 -14.14 33.79
N GLY A 5 20.55 -15.08 32.99
CA GLY A 5 20.75 -15.09 31.55
C GLY A 5 20.29 -13.76 30.96
N ALA A 6 21.20 -13.12 30.23
CA ALA A 6 20.87 -12.01 29.35
C ALA A 6 19.93 -12.55 28.27
N LYS A 7 18.62 -12.30 28.42
CA LYS A 7 17.67 -12.48 27.33
C LYS A 7 18.05 -11.47 26.25
N GLN A 8 18.76 -11.93 25.21
CA GLN A 8 18.91 -11.19 23.97
C GLN A 8 17.49 -10.89 23.46
N LYS A 9 17.07 -9.63 23.59
CA LYS A 9 15.88 -9.13 22.89
C LYS A 9 16.21 -9.20 21.39
N LEU A 10 15.58 -10.14 20.69
CA LEU A 10 15.56 -10.17 19.24
C LEU A 10 15.02 -8.80 18.78
N LYS A 11 15.90 -7.97 18.21
CA LYS A 11 15.55 -6.68 17.64
C LYS A 11 14.62 -6.99 16.47
N ARG A 12 13.30 -6.87 16.67
CA ARG A 12 12.33 -6.90 15.57
C ARG A 12 12.82 -5.88 14.54
N LYS A 13 13.15 -6.33 13.32
CA LYS A 13 13.40 -5.43 12.18
C LYS A 13 12.24 -4.43 12.18
N GLY A 14 12.56 -3.14 12.18
CA GLY A 14 11.53 -2.08 12.20
C GLY A 14 10.55 -2.35 11.06
N ALA A 15 9.25 -2.22 11.35
CA ALA A 15 8.21 -2.44 10.35
C ALA A 15 8.54 -1.59 9.11
N THR A 16 8.79 -2.25 7.99
CA THR A 16 8.96 -1.60 6.69
C THR A 16 7.63 -0.95 6.34
N SER A 17 7.62 0.38 6.20
CA SER A 17 6.42 1.12 5.80
C SER A 17 5.89 0.55 4.49
N ALA A 18 4.59 0.31 4.40
CA ALA A 18 3.96 -0.14 3.16
C ALA A 18 4.16 0.85 2.00
N PHE A 19 4.37 2.13 2.30
CA PHE A 19 4.59 3.18 1.30
C PHE A 19 6.05 3.63 1.28
N GLY A 20 6.57 3.90 0.07
CA GLY A 20 7.93 4.41 -0.14
C GLY A 20 9.06 3.38 -0.02
N CYS A 21 8.74 2.10 0.20
CA CYS A 21 9.68 0.99 0.24
C CYS A 21 9.83 0.37 -1.16
N ASP A 22 10.98 -0.23 -1.45
CA ASP A 22 11.15 -1.03 -2.65
C ASP A 22 10.15 -2.19 -2.67
N LEU A 23 9.56 -2.44 -3.84
CA LEU A 23 8.53 -3.45 -3.99
C LEU A 23 9.06 -4.85 -3.68
N THR A 24 10.27 -5.17 -4.12
CA THR A 24 10.89 -6.49 -3.90
C THR A 24 11.18 -6.69 -2.42
N GLU A 25 11.81 -5.70 -1.78
CA GLU A 25 12.09 -5.73 -0.34
C GLU A 25 10.81 -5.90 0.48
N TYR A 26 9.75 -5.17 0.13
CA TYR A 26 8.47 -5.27 0.81
C TYR A 26 7.85 -6.67 0.70
N LEU A 27 7.82 -7.26 -0.51
CA LEU A 27 7.24 -8.59 -0.73
C LEU A 27 8.05 -9.69 -0.05
N GLU A 28 9.39 -9.63 -0.12
CA GLU A 28 10.27 -10.56 0.60
C GLU A 28 10.07 -10.48 2.12
N SER A 29 9.88 -9.28 2.66
CA SER A 29 9.67 -9.08 4.10
C SER A 29 8.29 -9.54 4.59
N SER A 30 7.26 -9.35 3.77
CA SER A 30 5.86 -9.66 4.11
C SER A 30 5.46 -11.10 3.79
N GLY A 31 6.20 -11.78 2.89
CA GLY A 31 5.89 -13.12 2.40
C GLY A 31 4.60 -13.18 1.57
N GLN A 32 4.16 -12.05 1.02
CA GLN A 32 2.99 -11.97 0.13
C GLN A 32 3.43 -11.93 -1.33
N ASP A 33 2.57 -12.42 -2.23
CA ASP A 33 2.82 -12.33 -3.68
C ASP A 33 2.54 -10.93 -4.24
N VAL A 34 1.65 -10.18 -3.58
CA VAL A 34 1.29 -8.80 -3.93
C VAL A 34 1.15 -7.96 -2.66
N PRO A 35 1.38 -6.64 -2.72
CA PRO A 35 1.22 -5.76 -1.58
C PRO A 35 -0.21 -5.78 -1.03
N TYR A 36 -0.35 -5.94 0.28
CA TYR A 36 -1.67 -6.01 0.94
C TYR A 36 -2.55 -4.79 0.64
N VAL A 37 -1.96 -3.60 0.60
CA VAL A 37 -2.66 -2.36 0.23
C VAL A 37 -3.31 -2.43 -1.15
N LEU A 38 -2.63 -3.05 -2.13
CA LEU A 38 -3.16 -3.20 -3.48
C LEU A 38 -4.30 -4.21 -3.51
N LYS A 39 -4.14 -5.34 -2.81
CA LYS A 39 -5.19 -6.36 -2.69
C LYS A 39 -6.47 -5.76 -2.08
N SER A 40 -6.35 -5.12 -0.93
CA SER A 40 -7.49 -4.51 -0.23
C SER A 40 -8.15 -3.40 -1.06
N CYS A 41 -7.37 -2.55 -1.73
CA CYS A 41 -7.93 -1.52 -2.61
C CYS A 41 -8.67 -2.14 -3.81
N ALA A 42 -8.11 -3.16 -4.45
CA ALA A 42 -8.73 -3.82 -5.60
C ALA A 42 -10.07 -4.48 -5.21
N GLU A 43 -10.07 -5.28 -4.14
CA GLU A 43 -11.28 -5.96 -3.64
C GLU A 43 -12.38 -4.95 -3.27
N PHE A 44 -12.02 -3.84 -2.62
CA PHE A 44 -12.97 -2.77 -2.30
C PHE A 44 -13.53 -2.11 -3.56
N ILE A 45 -12.68 -1.78 -4.54
CA ILE A 45 -13.10 -1.09 -5.77
C ILE A 45 -13.95 -2.01 -6.66
N GLU A 46 -13.66 -3.31 -6.71
CA GLU A 46 -14.50 -4.28 -7.42
C GLU A 46 -15.88 -4.43 -6.78
N THR A 47 -15.95 -4.34 -5.45
CA THR A 47 -17.21 -4.50 -4.69
C THR A 47 -18.05 -3.23 -4.64
N HIS A 48 -17.41 -2.07 -4.42
CA HIS A 48 -18.08 -0.79 -4.14
C HIS A 48 -17.76 0.31 -5.15
N GLY A 49 -16.73 0.12 -5.98
CA GLY A 49 -16.14 1.16 -6.82
C GLY A 49 -16.67 1.26 -8.24
N ILE A 50 -17.75 0.52 -8.57
CA ILE A 50 -18.44 0.66 -9.87
C ILE A 50 -19.29 1.94 -9.85
N VAL A 51 -18.60 3.08 -9.92
CA VAL A 51 -19.16 4.45 -9.88
C VAL A 51 -18.55 5.30 -11.00
N ASP A 52 -19.21 6.39 -11.38
CA ASP A 52 -18.65 7.29 -12.39
C ASP A 52 -17.29 7.85 -11.93
N GLY A 53 -16.33 7.83 -12.85
CA GLY A 53 -15.03 8.44 -12.63
C GLY A 53 -14.14 7.73 -11.62
N ILE A 54 -14.34 6.43 -11.34
CA ILE A 54 -13.37 5.64 -10.59
C ILE A 54 -11.98 5.75 -11.24
N TYR A 55 -10.94 5.95 -10.40
CA TYR A 55 -9.57 6.32 -10.78
C TYR A 55 -9.37 7.67 -11.50
N ARG A 56 -10.39 8.26 -12.13
CA ARG A 56 -10.35 9.60 -12.75
C ARG A 56 -10.52 10.72 -11.73
N LEU A 57 -11.59 10.65 -10.93
CA LEU A 57 -11.85 11.60 -9.84
C LEU A 57 -10.92 11.31 -8.66
N SER A 58 -10.59 12.36 -7.92
CA SER A 58 -9.76 12.25 -6.71
C SER A 58 -10.66 12.28 -5.48
N GLY A 59 -10.42 11.37 -4.53
CA GLY A 59 -11.04 11.48 -3.21
C GLY A 59 -10.47 12.62 -2.37
N VAL A 60 -11.04 12.81 -1.19
CA VAL A 60 -10.65 13.88 -0.27
C VAL A 60 -9.25 13.62 0.27
N THR A 61 -8.36 14.62 0.18
CA THR A 61 -6.95 14.50 0.58
C THR A 61 -6.76 14.00 2.01
N SER A 62 -7.57 14.45 2.97
CA SER A 62 -7.49 14.01 4.36
C SER A 62 -7.82 12.51 4.52
N ASN A 63 -8.80 11.99 3.77
CA ASN A 63 -9.14 10.58 3.76
C ASN A 63 -8.03 9.73 3.14
N ILE A 64 -7.42 10.20 2.05
CA ILE A 64 -6.27 9.54 1.42
C ILE A 64 -5.09 9.45 2.41
N GLN A 65 -4.75 10.56 3.07
CA GLN A 65 -3.66 10.58 4.05
C GLN A 65 -3.94 9.71 5.27
N ARG A 66 -5.20 9.67 5.73
CA ARG A 66 -5.62 8.78 6.81
C ARG A 66 -5.42 7.31 6.42
N LEU A 67 -5.93 6.89 5.26
CA LEU A 67 -5.74 5.52 4.78
C LEU A 67 -4.26 5.17 4.61
N ARG A 68 -3.45 6.08 4.06
CA ARG A 68 -1.99 5.90 3.93
C ARG A 68 -1.34 5.62 5.29
N GLN A 69 -1.73 6.35 6.34
CA GLN A 69 -1.22 6.15 7.69
C GLN A 69 -1.70 4.82 8.30
N GLU A 70 -2.98 4.47 8.12
CA GLU A 70 -3.56 3.21 8.62
C GLU A 70 -2.80 2.01 8.00
N PHE A 71 -2.64 1.96 6.67
CA PHE A 71 -1.83 0.92 5.99
C PHE A 71 -0.34 0.98 6.34
N GLY A 72 0.24 2.18 6.52
CA GLY A 72 1.66 2.34 6.86
C GLY A 72 2.02 1.87 8.27
N SER A 73 1.03 1.75 9.17
CA SER A 73 1.22 1.34 10.56
C SER A 73 1.01 -0.16 10.79
N ASP A 74 1.04 -0.96 9.72
CA ASP A 74 0.73 -2.41 9.73
C ASP A 74 -0.67 -2.71 10.31
N GLN A 75 -1.58 -1.74 10.22
CA GLN A 75 -2.99 -1.96 10.50
C GLN A 75 -3.67 -2.46 9.22
N CYS A 76 -4.63 -3.37 9.38
CA CYS A 76 -5.56 -3.74 8.32
C CYS A 76 -6.75 -2.77 8.38
N PRO A 77 -6.75 -1.65 7.63
CA PRO A 77 -7.85 -0.71 7.70
C PRO A 77 -9.14 -1.37 7.19
N ASP A 78 -10.22 -1.11 7.92
CA ASP A 78 -11.55 -1.42 7.45
C ASP A 78 -12.00 -0.37 6.42
N LEU A 79 -11.92 -0.72 5.14
CA LEU A 79 -12.35 0.13 4.03
C LEU A 79 -13.88 0.27 3.95
N THR A 80 -14.65 -0.54 4.68
CA THR A 80 -16.12 -0.48 4.69
C THR A 80 -16.69 0.53 5.70
N ARG A 81 -15.81 1.26 6.41
CA ARG A 81 -16.22 2.37 7.28
C ARG A 81 -16.95 3.43 6.45
N GLU A 82 -18.00 4.01 7.04
CA GLU A 82 -18.87 4.99 6.37
C GLU A 82 -18.10 6.14 5.71
N VAL A 83 -17.04 6.64 6.37
CA VAL A 83 -16.17 7.71 5.84
C VAL A 83 -15.54 7.37 4.49
N TYR A 84 -15.23 6.10 4.22
CA TYR A 84 -14.63 5.64 2.97
C TYR A 84 -15.68 5.21 1.95
N LEU A 85 -16.83 4.67 2.40
CA LEU A 85 -17.96 4.38 1.52
C LEU A 85 -18.59 5.65 0.93
N GLN A 86 -18.57 6.78 1.67
CA GLN A 86 -19.01 8.08 1.17
C GLN A 86 -17.98 8.78 0.27
N ASP A 87 -16.73 8.30 0.25
CA ASP A 87 -15.63 8.85 -0.54
C ASP A 87 -14.84 7.72 -1.22
N ILE A 88 -15.53 6.91 -2.04
CA ILE A 88 -14.95 5.75 -2.74
C ILE A 88 -13.69 6.13 -3.54
N HIS A 89 -13.65 7.36 -4.07
CA HIS A 89 -12.51 7.87 -4.84
C HIS A 89 -11.24 7.98 -4.00
N CYS A 90 -11.31 8.05 -2.65
CA CYS A 90 -10.11 8.08 -1.82
C CYS A 90 -9.33 6.76 -1.87
N VAL A 91 -10.03 5.62 -1.97
CA VAL A 91 -9.39 4.30 -2.12
C VAL A 91 -8.71 4.18 -3.49
N GLY A 92 -9.37 4.64 -4.56
CA GLY A 92 -8.75 4.72 -5.89
C GLY A 92 -7.54 5.65 -5.92
N SER A 93 -7.62 6.81 -5.26
CA SER A 93 -6.49 7.72 -5.09
C SER A 93 -5.34 7.11 -4.30
N LEU A 94 -5.63 6.37 -3.23
CA LEU A 94 -4.63 5.66 -2.43
C LEU A 94 -3.91 4.57 -3.24
N CYS A 95 -4.66 3.77 -4.01
CA CYS A 95 -4.11 2.75 -4.89
C CYS A 95 -3.10 3.36 -5.88
N LYS A 96 -3.47 4.48 -6.53
CA LYS A 96 -2.55 5.23 -7.40
C LYS A 96 -1.35 5.80 -6.64
N LEU A 97 -1.56 6.29 -5.41
CA LEU A 97 -0.52 6.85 -4.57
C LEU A 97 0.56 5.82 -4.25
N TYR A 98 0.17 4.58 -3.96
CA TYR A 98 1.09 3.48 -3.69
C TYR A 98 2.12 3.33 -4.83
N PHE A 99 1.64 3.16 -6.06
CA PHE A 99 2.53 3.00 -7.22
C PHE A 99 3.41 4.22 -7.48
N ARG A 100 2.88 5.42 -7.22
CA ARG A 100 3.63 6.68 -7.40
C ARG A 100 4.77 6.84 -6.39
N GLU A 101 4.63 6.27 -5.19
CA GLU A 101 5.64 6.35 -4.15
C GLU A 101 6.68 5.23 -4.22
N LEU A 102 6.55 4.27 -5.13
CA LEU A 102 7.58 3.24 -5.32
C LEU A 102 8.90 3.89 -5.77
N PRO A 103 10.05 3.52 -5.16
CA PRO A 103 11.36 4.07 -5.54
C PRO A 103 11.78 3.64 -6.95
N ASN A 104 11.45 2.41 -7.34
CA ASN A 104 11.50 1.92 -8.72
C ASN A 104 10.05 1.73 -9.20
N PRO A 105 9.60 2.40 -10.28
CA PRO A 105 8.21 2.29 -10.73
C PRO A 105 7.85 0.84 -11.08
N LEU A 106 6.55 0.53 -11.10
CA LEU A 106 6.06 -0.83 -11.37
C LEU A 106 6.62 -1.43 -12.68
N LEU A 107 6.74 -0.62 -13.72
CA LEU A 107 7.30 -1.04 -15.02
C LEU A 107 8.84 -0.93 -15.10
N THR A 108 9.47 -0.56 -13.99
CA THR A 108 10.91 -0.42 -13.75
C THR A 108 11.65 0.54 -14.70
N TYR A 109 12.73 1.15 -14.21
CA TYR A 109 13.56 2.01 -15.06
C TYR A 109 14.32 1.21 -16.14
N GLU A 110 14.71 -0.02 -15.83
CA GLU A 110 15.48 -0.89 -16.72
C GLU A 110 14.69 -1.32 -17.96
N LEU A 111 13.36 -1.43 -17.83
CA LEU A 111 12.48 -1.86 -18.91
C LEU A 111 11.79 -0.68 -19.61
N TYR A 112 11.96 0.55 -19.13
CA TYR A 112 11.28 1.73 -19.66
C TYR A 112 11.44 1.87 -21.18
N GLU A 113 12.68 1.86 -21.68
CA GLU A 113 12.96 1.97 -23.12
C GLU A 113 12.33 0.83 -23.93
N LYS A 114 12.24 -0.38 -23.37
CA LYS A 114 11.59 -1.50 -24.05
C LYS A 114 10.08 -1.28 -24.15
N PHE A 115 9.45 -0.75 -23.10
CA PHE A 115 8.02 -0.46 -23.13
C PHE A 115 7.67 0.71 -24.06
N THR A 116 8.51 1.74 -24.17
CA THR A 116 8.22 2.93 -24.99
C THR A 116 8.42 2.72 -26.48
N VAL A 117 9.30 1.81 -26.89
CA VAL A 117 9.55 1.52 -28.32
C VAL A 117 8.70 0.38 -28.88
N SER A 118 7.99 -0.37 -28.04
CA SER A 118 7.16 -1.52 -28.45
C SER A 118 5.76 -1.13 -28.95
N VAL A 119 5.62 0.07 -29.51
CA VAL A 119 4.34 0.65 -29.98
C VAL A 119 4.11 0.39 -31.46
#